data_AF-A0A2V6DLB2-F1
#
_entry.id   AF-A0A2V6DLB2-F1
#
_cell.length_a   1.000
_cell.length_b   1.000
_cell.length_c   1.000
_cell.angle_alpha   90.00
_cell.angle_beta   90.00
_cell.angle_gamma   90.00
#
_symmetry.space_group_name_H-M   'P 1'
#
loop_
_entity.id
_entity.type
_entity.pdbx_description
1 polymer ?
#
loop_
_entity_poly.entity_id
_entity_poly.type
_entity_poly.pdbx_seq_one_letter_code
_entity_poly.pdbx_strand_id
1 'polypeptide(L)'
;MSYEVFARKYRPQTFDDIVGQTHVTRTLKNAVEQNRLAHAYLFVGPRGTGKTSTARILAKAVNCAKGLTVTPCGKCDNCREIAAGNSLDVIELDAASNRGIDDVRELRDNVRYAPAKSRFKIYIIDEVHMLTKEAANALLKTLEEPPRHVIFCLATTEPEKLPITILSRCQRFDLHRIATNLIAQQLQTIAVKEKLTLEPAAAHAIARGAEGGMRDAESMLDQLVAFCGEKITEPDVLNVFGFTSQQMVIDFVGRILRGETADALALLHDQCEAGKDMMKLMSDTIAYLRDLLVFKVKPDALSDEASAEMRAAFNEQAPLLETDRLLELIDQFAAAEGRMKWAPNKKLHFEVAVIRAIQTLDQTTLDEVIENLNALRDGKTAVAGRGPGAGKAPATNVKPAGTSDAGSKPDAPINVNEIWDKVVAEIGTRRPFIKNWIEEAHPLGANGRNFEVGFSTDQRMVMEHLSSRANREFLEALLREISGRDWLLKFSVRENLISKAKKAPAIVHEAVEMFKGEIKS
;
A
#
# COMPACT_ATOMS: atom_id res chain seq x y z
N MET A 1 25.75 -13.31 -31.31
CA MET A 1 25.83 -12.39 -30.15
C MET A 1 24.75 -12.82 -29.18
N SER A 2 25.08 -13.01 -27.90
CA SER A 2 24.08 -13.30 -26.87
C SER A 2 23.10 -12.13 -26.78
N TYR A 3 21.80 -12.41 -26.81
CA TYR A 3 20.76 -11.41 -26.59
C TYR A 3 20.98 -10.75 -25.22
N GLU A 4 21.00 -9.42 -25.18
CA GLU A 4 21.11 -8.63 -23.96
C GLU A 4 19.85 -7.79 -23.81
N VAL A 5 19.14 -7.99 -22.70
CA VAL A 5 17.89 -7.28 -22.35
C VAL A 5 18.13 -5.77 -22.35
N PHE A 6 17.19 -4.99 -22.88
CA PHE A 6 17.31 -3.54 -22.96
C PHE A 6 17.65 -2.86 -21.63
N ALA A 7 17.06 -3.32 -20.53
CA ALA A 7 17.33 -2.83 -19.18
C ALA A 7 18.82 -2.92 -18.74
N ARG A 8 19.61 -3.79 -19.39
CA ARG A 8 21.05 -3.90 -19.18
C ARG A 8 21.83 -3.15 -20.25
N LYS A 9 21.44 -3.30 -21.52
CA LYS A 9 22.10 -2.68 -22.69
C LYS A 9 22.07 -1.14 -22.64
N TYR A 10 20.94 -0.57 -22.22
CA TYR A 10 20.71 0.88 -22.15
C TYR A 10 20.97 1.49 -20.79
N ARG A 11 21.57 0.72 -19.87
CA ARG A 11 21.90 1.21 -18.54
C ARG A 11 22.78 2.48 -18.63
N PRO A 12 22.41 3.59 -17.98
CA PRO A 12 23.14 4.85 -18.02
C PRO A 12 24.64 4.69 -17.74
N GLN A 13 25.49 5.29 -18.56
CA GLN A 13 26.95 5.19 -18.43
C GLN A 13 27.57 6.47 -17.87
N THR A 14 26.90 7.60 -18.05
CA THR A 14 27.30 8.93 -17.57
C THR A 14 26.16 9.60 -16.80
N PHE A 15 26.47 10.68 -16.06
CA PHE A 15 25.45 11.41 -15.31
C PHE A 15 24.40 12.08 -16.23
N ASP A 16 24.76 12.39 -17.47
CA ASP A 16 23.85 12.97 -18.47
C ASP A 16 22.84 11.96 -19.04
N ASP A 17 23.17 10.67 -18.97
CA ASP A 17 22.27 9.60 -19.43
C ASP A 17 21.17 9.29 -18.41
N ILE A 18 21.24 9.83 -17.19
CA ILE A 18 20.22 9.58 -16.15
C ILE A 18 19.01 10.48 -16.40
N VAL A 19 17.90 9.86 -16.78
CA VAL A 19 16.65 10.55 -17.09
C VAL A 19 15.92 10.99 -15.82
N GLY A 20 15.51 12.27 -15.78
CA GLY A 20 14.58 12.80 -14.78
C GLY A 20 15.17 13.10 -13.39
N GLN A 21 16.49 12.96 -13.19
CA GLN A 21 17.14 13.15 -11.87
C GLN A 21 18.15 14.32 -11.88
N THR A 22 17.77 15.46 -12.44
CA THR A 22 18.66 16.61 -12.65
C THR A 22 19.23 17.18 -11.34
N HIS A 23 18.45 17.17 -10.24
CA HIS A 23 18.90 17.66 -8.94
C HIS A 23 20.00 16.79 -8.32
N VAL A 24 19.87 15.46 -8.41
CA VAL A 24 20.88 14.50 -7.93
C VAL A 24 22.14 14.57 -8.78
N THR A 25 21.99 14.45 -10.10
CA THR A 25 23.12 14.42 -11.04
C THR A 25 23.93 15.71 -10.98
N ARG A 26 23.29 16.88 -10.94
CA ARG A 26 23.98 18.18 -10.79
C ARG A 26 24.79 18.26 -9.50
N THR A 27 24.23 17.80 -8.39
CA THR A 27 24.90 17.86 -7.08
C THR A 27 26.12 16.92 -7.04
N LEU A 28 25.98 15.71 -7.59
CA LEU A 28 27.10 14.76 -7.68
C LEU A 28 28.20 15.26 -8.64
N LYS A 29 27.82 15.87 -9.77
CA LYS A 29 28.77 16.49 -10.69
C LYS A 29 29.60 17.56 -9.97
N ASN A 30 28.95 18.47 -9.27
CA ASN A 30 29.62 19.52 -8.49
C ASN A 30 30.54 18.95 -7.42
N ALA A 31 30.13 17.88 -6.72
CA ALA A 31 30.94 17.22 -5.69
C ALA A 31 32.23 16.61 -6.27
N VAL A 32 32.14 15.98 -7.46
CA VAL A 32 33.30 15.43 -8.17
C VAL A 32 34.23 16.54 -8.68
N GLU A 33 33.70 17.60 -9.29
CA GLU A 33 34.50 18.73 -9.78
C GLU A 33 35.25 19.46 -8.67
N GLN A 34 34.58 19.65 -7.52
CA GLN A 34 35.16 20.34 -6.36
C GLN A 34 36.03 19.42 -5.51
N ASN A 35 36.17 18.14 -5.86
CA ASN A 35 36.83 17.11 -5.05
C ASN A 35 36.32 17.09 -3.59
N ARG A 36 35.00 17.27 -3.41
CA ARG A 36 34.29 17.24 -2.13
C ARG A 36 33.46 15.97 -2.03
N LEU A 37 34.16 14.84 -2.04
CA LEU A 37 33.53 13.52 -1.96
C LEU A 37 33.20 13.19 -0.50
N ALA A 38 31.98 12.72 -0.26
CA ALA A 38 31.59 12.13 1.01
C ALA A 38 32.12 10.70 1.12
N HIS A 39 32.29 10.22 2.35
CA HIS A 39 32.66 8.83 2.60
C HIS A 39 31.47 7.87 2.45
N ALA A 40 30.23 8.37 2.54
CA ALA A 40 29.01 7.58 2.39
C ALA A 40 27.89 8.36 1.69
N TYR A 41 27.30 7.73 0.68
CA TYR A 41 26.17 8.20 -0.10
C TYR A 41 24.98 7.27 0.11
N LEU A 42 23.79 7.82 0.30
CA LEU A 42 22.54 7.06 0.39
C LEU A 42 21.59 7.50 -0.72
N PHE A 43 21.36 6.62 -1.69
CA PHE A 43 20.41 6.79 -2.77
C PHE A 43 19.05 6.20 -2.38
N VAL A 44 18.04 7.04 -2.26
CA VAL A 44 16.70 6.67 -1.82
C VAL A 44 15.74 6.86 -2.98
N GLY A 45 14.79 5.95 -3.15
CA GLY A 45 13.68 6.17 -4.07
C GLY A 45 13.07 4.88 -4.61
N PRO A 46 11.97 4.96 -5.37
CA PRO A 46 11.31 3.79 -5.92
C PRO A 46 12.22 2.91 -6.80
N ARG A 47 11.77 1.69 -7.07
CA ARG A 47 12.46 0.79 -8.01
C ARG A 47 12.52 1.44 -9.41
N GLY A 48 13.62 1.20 -10.13
CA GLY A 48 13.74 1.65 -11.52
C GLY A 48 14.07 3.14 -11.74
N THR A 49 14.23 3.94 -10.67
CA THR A 49 14.57 5.39 -10.78
C THR A 49 16.05 5.67 -11.03
N GLY A 50 16.91 4.65 -11.00
CA GLY A 50 18.34 4.78 -11.33
C GLY A 50 19.31 4.81 -10.14
N LYS A 51 18.91 4.37 -8.93
CA LYS A 51 19.76 4.36 -7.72
C LYS A 51 21.12 3.69 -7.93
N THR A 52 21.12 2.39 -8.24
CA THR A 52 22.34 1.59 -8.46
C THR A 52 23.13 2.08 -9.69
N SER A 53 22.44 2.55 -10.73
CA SER A 53 23.10 3.13 -11.91
C SER A 53 23.85 4.41 -11.55
N THR A 54 23.27 5.28 -10.72
CA THR A 54 23.90 6.51 -10.21
C THR A 54 25.13 6.17 -9.36
N ALA A 55 25.04 5.18 -8.48
CA ALA A 55 26.18 4.69 -7.69
C ALA A 55 27.33 4.19 -8.58
N ARG A 56 27.03 3.41 -9.62
CA ARG A 56 28.05 2.94 -10.59
C ARG A 56 28.67 4.09 -11.37
N ILE A 57 27.89 5.09 -11.78
CA ILE A 57 28.40 6.26 -12.49
C ILE A 57 29.33 7.07 -11.58
N LEU A 58 28.96 7.26 -10.31
CA LEU A 58 29.83 7.88 -9.32
C LEU A 58 31.13 7.09 -9.15
N ALA A 59 31.05 5.76 -9.07
CA ALA A 59 32.22 4.91 -8.99
C ALA A 59 33.16 5.08 -10.20
N LYS A 60 32.60 5.13 -11.42
CA LYS A 60 33.38 5.42 -12.64
C LYS A 60 33.98 6.82 -12.63
N ALA A 61 33.24 7.83 -12.18
CA ALA A 61 33.66 9.22 -12.14
C ALA A 61 34.89 9.42 -11.23
N VAL A 62 34.91 8.70 -10.10
CA VAL A 62 35.96 8.80 -9.09
C VAL A 62 37.18 7.91 -9.40
N ASN A 63 36.95 6.73 -10.02
CA ASN A 63 38.01 5.76 -10.33
C ASN A 63 38.49 5.77 -11.79
N CYS A 64 38.06 6.73 -12.61
CA CYS A 64 38.52 6.83 -14.00
C CYS A 64 40.05 7.03 -14.06
N ALA A 65 40.71 6.32 -14.98
CA ALA A 65 42.15 6.46 -15.20
C ALA A 65 42.57 7.89 -15.60
N LYS A 66 41.67 8.69 -16.19
CA LYS A 66 41.90 10.10 -16.52
C LYS A 66 41.90 11.04 -15.31
N GLY A 67 41.62 10.52 -14.11
CA GLY A 67 41.44 11.31 -12.89
C GLY A 67 39.96 11.47 -12.52
N LEU A 68 39.71 12.25 -11.47
CA LEU A 68 38.35 12.58 -11.05
C LEU A 68 37.68 13.40 -12.15
N THR A 69 36.58 12.88 -12.70
CA THR A 69 35.89 13.53 -13.82
C THR A 69 34.39 13.26 -13.76
N VAL A 70 33.59 14.27 -14.09
CA VAL A 70 32.14 14.15 -14.23
C VAL A 70 31.72 13.35 -15.46
N THR A 71 32.60 13.27 -16.45
CA THR A 71 32.39 12.55 -17.71
C THR A 71 33.37 11.37 -17.77
N PRO A 72 33.06 10.24 -17.12
CA PRO A 72 33.91 9.07 -17.16
C PRO A 72 34.12 8.61 -18.61
N CYS A 73 35.33 8.19 -18.96
CA CYS A 73 35.69 8.00 -20.36
C CYS A 73 35.05 6.77 -21.03
N GLY A 74 34.53 5.82 -20.25
CA GLY A 74 33.92 4.57 -20.73
C GLY A 74 34.87 3.58 -21.43
N LYS A 75 36.14 3.96 -21.64
CA LYS A 75 37.10 3.19 -22.45
C LYS A 75 38.30 2.64 -21.66
N CYS A 76 38.62 3.20 -20.49
CA CYS A 76 39.69 2.67 -19.66
C CYS A 76 39.23 1.39 -18.94
N ASP A 77 40.20 0.58 -18.51
CA ASP A 77 39.91 -0.69 -17.84
C ASP A 77 39.00 -0.51 -16.63
N ASN A 78 39.29 0.46 -15.75
CA ASN A 78 38.44 0.74 -14.59
C ASN A 78 36.99 1.05 -15.00
N CYS A 79 36.77 1.88 -16.03
CA CYS A 79 35.41 2.18 -16.48
C CYS A 79 34.70 0.96 -17.07
N ARG A 80 35.41 0.10 -17.81
CA ARG A 80 34.85 -1.12 -18.40
C ARG A 80 34.54 -2.17 -17.34
N GLU A 81 35.46 -2.37 -16.39
CA GLU A 81 35.31 -3.33 -15.29
C GLU A 81 34.14 -2.94 -14.38
N ILE A 82 34.01 -1.65 -14.04
CA ILE A 82 32.88 -1.14 -13.25
C ILE A 82 31.56 -1.23 -14.05
N ALA A 83 31.57 -0.98 -15.36
CA ALA A 83 30.38 -1.12 -16.18
C ALA A 83 29.90 -2.59 -16.26
N ALA A 84 30.85 -3.52 -16.38
CA ALA A 84 30.59 -4.95 -16.42
C ALA A 84 30.23 -5.54 -15.05
N GLY A 85 30.58 -4.86 -13.95
CA GLY A 85 30.34 -5.32 -12.58
C GLY A 85 31.37 -6.34 -12.08
N ASN A 86 32.59 -6.33 -12.63
CA ASN A 86 33.67 -7.27 -12.27
C ASN A 86 34.95 -6.57 -11.78
N SER A 87 34.81 -5.31 -11.31
CA SER A 87 35.91 -4.54 -10.73
C SER A 87 36.31 -5.07 -9.36
N LEU A 88 37.60 -5.23 -9.10
CA LEU A 88 38.12 -5.65 -7.79
C LEU A 88 37.95 -4.56 -6.71
N ASP A 89 37.95 -3.29 -7.13
CA ASP A 89 37.87 -2.14 -6.23
C ASP A 89 36.45 -1.57 -6.12
N VAL A 90 35.48 -2.11 -6.87
CA VAL A 90 34.08 -1.70 -6.79
C VAL A 90 33.25 -2.94 -6.55
N ILE A 91 32.91 -3.15 -5.28
CA ILE A 91 32.23 -4.35 -4.80
C ILE A 91 30.75 -4.02 -4.68
N GLU A 92 29.93 -4.73 -5.46
CA GLU A 92 28.49 -4.62 -5.41
C GLU A 92 27.91 -5.77 -4.59
N LEU A 93 27.20 -5.42 -3.51
CA LEU A 93 26.53 -6.37 -2.63
C LEU A 93 25.02 -6.11 -2.71
N ASP A 94 24.26 -7.12 -3.15
CA ASP A 94 22.82 -7.10 -3.02
C ASP A 94 22.44 -7.61 -1.63
N ALA A 95 21.95 -6.73 -0.76
CA ALA A 95 21.57 -7.07 0.62
C ALA A 95 20.33 -7.95 0.69
N ALA A 96 19.52 -8.07 -0.37
CA ALA A 96 18.43 -9.04 -0.40
C ALA A 96 18.96 -10.48 -0.45
N SER A 97 20.07 -10.69 -1.14
CA SER A 97 20.73 -12.00 -1.30
C SER A 97 21.80 -12.25 -0.23
N ASN A 98 22.52 -11.21 0.19
CA ASN A 98 23.65 -11.26 1.14
C ASN A 98 23.31 -10.46 2.41
N ARG A 99 22.23 -10.89 3.08
CA ARG A 99 21.69 -10.21 4.26
C ARG A 99 22.48 -10.47 5.56
N GLY A 100 23.37 -11.47 5.54
CA GLY A 100 23.98 -12.06 6.73
C GLY A 100 25.06 -11.19 7.37
N ILE A 101 25.33 -11.46 8.64
CA ILE A 101 26.41 -10.78 9.38
C ILE A 101 27.80 -11.13 8.83
N ASP A 102 27.97 -12.34 8.29
CA ASP A 102 29.28 -12.81 7.84
C ASP A 102 29.75 -12.08 6.58
N ASP A 103 28.85 -11.82 5.62
CA ASP A 103 29.13 -11.01 4.42
C ASP A 103 29.62 -9.60 4.81
N VAL A 104 28.97 -9.00 5.81
CA VAL A 104 29.34 -7.68 6.32
C VAL A 104 30.65 -7.71 7.11
N ARG A 105 30.93 -8.79 7.85
CA ARG A 105 32.20 -8.96 8.57
C ARG A 105 33.36 -9.07 7.59
N GLU A 106 33.20 -9.89 6.55
CA GLU A 106 34.18 -10.01 5.47
C GLU A 106 34.39 -8.66 4.80
N LEU A 107 33.31 -7.93 4.50
CA LEU A 107 33.38 -6.58 3.97
C LEU A 107 34.21 -5.67 4.88
N ARG A 108 33.89 -5.61 6.18
CA ARG A 108 34.57 -4.75 7.16
C ARG A 108 36.05 -5.07 7.29
N ASP A 109 36.40 -6.34 7.26
CA ASP A 109 37.80 -6.76 7.36
C ASP A 109 38.55 -6.39 6.06
N ASN A 110 37.87 -6.48 4.91
CA ASN A 110 38.39 -6.07 3.61
C ASN A 110 38.49 -4.56 3.40
N VAL A 111 37.70 -3.75 4.12
CA VAL A 111 37.69 -2.28 4.03
C VAL A 111 39.03 -1.67 4.45
N ARG A 112 39.76 -2.34 5.34
CA ARG A 112 41.06 -1.84 5.88
C ARG A 112 42.17 -1.83 4.84
N TYR A 113 42.09 -2.67 3.81
CA TYR A 113 43.10 -2.76 2.77
C TYR A 113 42.94 -1.67 1.72
N ALA A 114 44.07 -1.17 1.21
CA ALA A 114 44.11 -0.21 0.12
C ALA A 114 43.49 -0.80 -1.17
N PRO A 115 43.02 0.06 -2.10
CA PRO A 115 42.54 -0.39 -3.40
C PRO A 115 43.66 -1.04 -4.21
N ALA A 116 43.33 -2.03 -5.05
CA ALA A 116 44.29 -2.79 -5.84
C ALA A 116 44.78 -2.01 -7.08
N LYS A 117 43.86 -1.37 -7.82
CA LYS A 117 44.14 -0.69 -9.10
C LYS A 117 43.58 0.73 -9.15
N SER A 118 42.53 1.00 -8.38
CA SER A 118 41.75 2.23 -8.43
C SER A 118 42.19 3.25 -7.37
N ARG A 119 41.67 4.48 -7.45
CA ARG A 119 41.95 5.52 -6.45
C ARG A 119 41.19 5.28 -5.13
N PHE A 120 39.97 4.79 -5.25
CA PHE A 120 39.07 4.51 -4.14
C PHE A 120 38.52 3.08 -4.25
N LYS A 121 38.32 2.47 -3.09
CA LYS A 121 37.59 1.21 -2.92
C LYS A 121 36.14 1.55 -2.60
N ILE A 122 35.22 1.13 -3.46
CA ILE A 122 33.82 1.54 -3.40
C ILE A 122 32.95 0.33 -3.10
N TYR A 123 32.08 0.46 -2.10
CA TYR A 123 31.11 -0.56 -1.74
C TYR A 123 29.72 -0.07 -2.09
N ILE A 124 29.11 -0.70 -3.10
CA ILE A 124 27.72 -0.44 -3.49
C ILE A 124 26.85 -1.49 -2.81
N ILE A 125 26.02 -1.08 -1.84
CA ILE A 125 25.10 -1.98 -1.15
C ILE A 125 23.69 -1.66 -1.61
N ASP A 126 23.13 -2.53 -2.47
CA ASP A 126 21.77 -2.38 -2.98
C ASP A 126 20.75 -3.00 -2.01
N GLU A 127 19.56 -2.43 -1.97
CA GLU A 127 18.49 -2.74 -1.02
C GLU A 127 18.96 -2.87 0.44
N VAL A 128 19.77 -1.92 0.91
CA VAL A 128 20.44 -1.95 2.24
C VAL A 128 19.47 -2.14 3.42
N HIS A 129 18.19 -1.81 3.25
CA HIS A 129 17.14 -2.04 4.25
C HIS A 129 16.85 -3.53 4.52
N MET A 130 17.32 -4.43 3.64
CA MET A 130 17.17 -5.88 3.76
C MET A 130 18.24 -6.53 4.65
N LEU A 131 19.29 -5.79 5.04
CA LEU A 131 20.30 -6.29 5.98
C LEU A 131 19.67 -6.64 7.33
N THR A 132 20.18 -7.70 7.98
CA THR A 132 19.79 -7.96 9.37
C THR A 132 20.27 -6.85 10.29
N LYS A 133 19.63 -6.71 11.47
CA LYS A 133 20.00 -5.67 12.45
C LYS A 133 21.46 -5.79 12.88
N GLU A 134 21.96 -7.01 13.03
CA GLU A 134 23.34 -7.30 13.41
C GLU A 134 24.32 -6.89 12.31
N ALA A 135 23.99 -7.17 11.05
CA ALA A 135 24.77 -6.75 9.89
C ALA A 135 24.82 -5.22 9.76
N ALA A 136 23.67 -4.54 9.90
CA ALA A 136 23.60 -3.07 9.90
C ALA A 136 24.46 -2.45 11.02
N ASN A 137 24.41 -3.01 12.24
CA ASN A 137 25.23 -2.55 13.37
C ASN A 137 26.73 -2.80 13.14
N ALA A 138 27.09 -3.89 12.46
CA ALA A 138 28.48 -4.18 12.13
C ALA A 138 29.09 -3.18 11.12
N LEU A 139 28.26 -2.59 10.25
CA LEU A 139 28.67 -1.51 9.33
C LEU A 139 28.89 -0.17 10.03
N LEU A 140 28.22 0.09 11.17
CA LEU A 140 28.22 1.40 11.81
C LEU A 140 29.63 1.89 12.10
N LYS A 141 30.47 1.09 12.77
CA LYS A 141 31.86 1.46 13.11
C LYS A 141 32.65 1.93 11.89
N THR A 142 32.46 1.25 10.76
CA THR A 142 33.13 1.55 9.50
C THR A 142 32.59 2.81 8.83
N LEU A 143 31.30 3.12 9.03
CA LEU A 143 30.67 4.34 8.55
C LEU A 143 31.03 5.56 9.42
N GLU A 144 31.31 5.39 10.72
CA GLU A 144 31.73 6.52 11.59
C GLU A 144 33.19 6.89 11.37
N GLU A 145 34.06 5.88 11.21
CA GLU A 145 35.50 6.08 11.02
C GLU A 145 36.00 5.39 9.72
N PRO A 146 35.52 5.83 8.54
CA PRO A 146 35.91 5.20 7.28
C PRO A 146 37.36 5.53 6.91
N PRO A 147 38.11 4.56 6.34
CA PRO A 147 39.41 4.85 5.73
C PRO A 147 39.27 5.88 4.60
N ARG A 148 40.28 6.73 4.41
CA ARG A 148 40.25 7.83 3.42
C ARG A 148 40.07 7.36 1.97
N HIS A 149 40.43 6.11 1.66
CA HIS A 149 40.33 5.52 0.33
C HIS A 149 39.00 4.79 0.10
N VAL A 150 38.04 4.86 1.02
CA VAL A 150 36.80 4.07 0.96
C VAL A 150 35.58 4.97 0.78
N ILE A 151 34.69 4.57 -0.13
CA ILE A 151 33.40 5.24 -0.34
C ILE A 151 32.28 4.21 -0.29
N PHE A 152 31.28 4.45 0.55
CA PHE A 152 30.05 3.66 0.60
C PHE A 152 28.96 4.29 -0.27
N CYS A 153 28.29 3.47 -1.06
CA CYS A 153 27.12 3.85 -1.86
C CYS A 153 25.97 2.91 -1.49
N LEU A 154 25.10 3.36 -0.59
CA LEU A 154 23.94 2.61 -0.15
C LEU A 154 22.74 2.96 -1.04
N ALA A 155 21.94 1.98 -1.42
CA ALA A 155 20.69 2.20 -2.14
C ALA A 155 19.52 1.50 -1.44
N THR A 156 18.37 2.17 -1.36
CA THR A 156 17.17 1.60 -0.73
C THR A 156 15.89 2.14 -1.36
N THR A 157 14.85 1.30 -1.43
CA THR A 157 13.47 1.75 -1.68
C THR A 157 12.75 2.22 -0.43
N GLU A 158 13.15 1.75 0.74
CA GLU A 158 12.45 1.94 2.03
C GLU A 158 13.42 2.57 3.05
N PRO A 159 13.62 3.91 3.03
CA PRO A 159 14.53 4.59 3.95
C PRO A 159 14.08 4.51 5.41
N GLU A 160 12.78 4.38 5.68
CA GLU A 160 12.19 4.28 7.03
C GLU A 160 12.55 2.99 7.77
N LYS A 161 12.90 1.93 7.04
CA LYS A 161 13.37 0.67 7.62
C LYS A 161 14.83 0.75 8.07
N LEU A 162 15.58 1.78 7.65
CA LEU A 162 16.97 1.94 8.03
C LEU A 162 17.12 2.56 9.42
N PRO A 163 18.10 2.10 10.22
CA PRO A 163 18.46 2.76 11.46
C PRO A 163 18.84 4.23 11.23
N ILE A 164 18.34 5.13 12.08
CA ILE A 164 18.67 6.57 12.06
C ILE A 164 20.20 6.79 12.14
N THR A 165 20.91 5.89 12.81
CA THR A 165 22.38 5.91 12.94
C THR A 165 23.10 5.78 11.59
N ILE A 166 22.55 5.04 10.62
CA ILE A 166 23.09 4.97 9.26
C ILE A 166 22.73 6.25 8.50
N LEU A 167 21.47 6.67 8.58
CA LEU A 167 20.98 7.86 7.89
C LEU A 167 21.79 9.11 8.23
N SER A 168 22.14 9.30 9.52
CA SER A 168 22.88 10.47 9.98
C SER A 168 24.33 10.53 9.51
N ARG A 169 24.89 9.42 9.04
CA ARG A 169 26.29 9.29 8.57
C ARG A 169 26.40 9.27 7.05
N CYS A 170 25.28 9.31 6.33
CA CYS A 170 25.26 9.28 4.87
C CYS A 170 24.76 10.60 4.31
N GLN A 171 25.34 11.03 3.18
CA GLN A 171 24.75 12.07 2.37
C GLN A 171 23.56 11.48 1.59
N ARG A 172 22.34 11.89 1.94
CA ARG A 172 21.10 11.40 1.33
C ARG A 172 20.80 12.10 0.00
N PHE A 173 20.42 11.29 -0.99
CA PHE A 173 19.95 11.71 -2.31
C PHE A 173 18.63 11.01 -2.62
N ASP A 174 17.55 11.77 -2.72
CA ASP A 174 16.23 11.26 -3.08
C ASP A 174 16.02 11.30 -4.60
N LEU A 175 15.87 10.13 -5.22
CA LEU A 175 15.51 9.94 -6.61
C LEU A 175 14.00 9.80 -6.72
N HIS A 176 13.38 10.69 -7.49
CA HIS A 176 11.92 10.73 -7.66
C HIS A 176 11.45 9.78 -8.77
N ARG A 177 10.14 9.52 -8.84
CA ARG A 177 9.55 8.83 -10.00
C ARG A 177 9.83 9.67 -11.26
N ILE A 178 10.19 9.00 -12.35
CA ILE A 178 10.46 9.66 -13.62
C ILE A 178 9.12 10.01 -14.29
N ALA A 179 8.98 11.23 -14.80
CA ALA A 179 7.76 11.65 -15.47
C ALA A 179 7.46 10.76 -16.70
N THR A 180 6.18 10.45 -16.90
CA THR A 180 5.69 9.57 -17.98
C THR A 180 6.20 10.00 -19.36
N ASN A 181 6.19 11.30 -19.64
CA ASN A 181 6.66 11.85 -20.92
C ASN A 181 8.15 11.60 -21.15
N LEU A 182 8.98 11.70 -20.11
CA LEU A 182 10.41 11.44 -20.19
C LEU A 182 10.72 9.95 -20.43
N ILE A 183 9.95 9.06 -19.80
CA ILE A 183 10.06 7.62 -20.07
C ILE A 183 9.67 7.34 -21.53
N ALA A 184 8.53 7.85 -22.00
CA ALA A 184 8.08 7.64 -23.37
C ALA A 184 9.10 8.13 -24.41
N GLN A 185 9.71 9.31 -24.19
CA GLN A 185 10.77 9.86 -25.05
C GLN A 185 12.02 8.96 -25.07
N GLN A 186 12.42 8.44 -23.91
CA GLN A 186 13.56 7.52 -23.83
C GLN A 186 13.26 6.20 -24.55
N LEU A 187 12.06 5.64 -24.39
CA LEU A 187 11.64 4.43 -25.10
C LEU A 187 11.63 4.63 -26.63
N GLN A 188 11.16 5.79 -27.10
CA GLN A 188 11.24 6.13 -28.53
C GLN A 188 12.69 6.20 -29.02
N THR A 189 13.58 6.80 -28.21
CA THR A 189 15.02 6.87 -28.54
C THR A 189 15.64 5.47 -28.63
N ILE A 190 15.26 4.55 -27.73
CA ILE A 190 15.69 3.15 -27.75
C ILE A 190 15.13 2.44 -28.98
N ALA A 191 13.83 2.63 -29.29
CA ALA A 191 13.19 2.04 -30.45
C ALA A 191 13.90 2.43 -31.75
N VAL A 192 14.25 3.71 -31.93
CA VAL A 192 15.02 4.17 -33.11
C VAL A 192 16.39 3.50 -33.20
N LYS A 193 17.11 3.34 -32.08
CA LYS A 193 18.44 2.70 -32.04
C LYS A 193 18.37 1.20 -32.37
N GLU A 194 17.32 0.51 -31.92
CA GLU A 194 17.07 -0.90 -32.21
C GLU A 194 16.33 -1.13 -33.54
N LYS A 195 16.00 -0.07 -34.29
CA LYS A 195 15.23 -0.11 -35.55
C LYS A 195 13.82 -0.69 -35.39
N LEU A 196 13.19 -0.41 -34.26
CA LEU A 196 11.81 -0.79 -33.94
C LEU A 196 10.85 0.34 -34.31
N THR A 197 9.65 -0.02 -34.78
CA THR A 197 8.53 0.90 -35.02
C THR A 197 7.63 0.92 -33.80
N LEU A 198 7.93 1.82 -32.86
CA LEU A 198 7.12 2.06 -31.66
C LEU A 198 6.21 3.27 -31.87
N GLU A 199 4.89 3.06 -31.83
CA GLU A 199 3.94 4.17 -31.93
C GLU A 199 4.01 5.06 -30.67
N PRO A 200 3.82 6.39 -30.79
CA PRO A 200 3.87 7.29 -29.64
C PRO A 200 2.87 6.91 -28.53
N ALA A 201 1.64 6.53 -28.90
CA ALA A 201 0.62 6.08 -27.96
C ALA A 201 1.05 4.80 -27.19
N ALA A 202 1.71 3.86 -27.89
CA ALA A 202 2.28 2.66 -27.27
C ALA A 202 3.39 3.01 -26.28
N ALA A 203 4.29 3.94 -26.62
CA ALA A 203 5.35 4.42 -25.72
C ALA A 203 4.77 5.04 -24.44
N HIS A 204 3.70 5.84 -24.57
CA HIS A 204 2.99 6.41 -23.42
C HIS A 204 2.28 5.34 -22.59
N ALA A 205 1.67 4.33 -23.22
CA ALA A 205 1.04 3.21 -22.52
C ALA A 205 2.05 2.41 -21.68
N ILE A 206 3.23 2.11 -22.24
CA ILE A 206 4.33 1.47 -21.49
C ILE A 206 4.79 2.37 -20.34
N ALA A 207 4.98 3.66 -20.60
CA ALA A 207 5.44 4.61 -19.59
C ALA A 207 4.47 4.72 -18.39
N ARG A 208 3.15 4.71 -18.65
CA ARG A 208 2.12 4.68 -17.59
C ARG A 208 2.15 3.37 -16.80
N GLY A 209 2.30 2.24 -17.50
CA GLY A 209 2.42 0.92 -16.88
C GLY A 209 3.67 0.75 -16.02
N ALA A 210 4.76 1.44 -16.36
CA ALA A 210 6.01 1.40 -15.62
C ALA A 210 6.03 2.27 -14.35
N GLU A 211 5.01 3.09 -14.13
CA GLU A 211 4.79 3.92 -12.94
C GLU A 211 6.04 4.73 -12.50
N GLY A 212 6.80 5.26 -13.45
CA GLY A 212 7.98 6.08 -13.16
C GLY A 212 9.30 5.31 -13.00
N GLY A 213 9.32 4.00 -13.24
CA GLY A 213 10.52 3.16 -13.25
C GLY A 213 11.06 2.93 -14.67
N MET A 214 12.22 3.48 -15.01
CA MET A 214 12.83 3.29 -16.35
C MET A 214 13.18 1.82 -16.62
N ARG A 215 13.72 1.12 -15.61
CA ARG A 215 14.09 -0.30 -15.74
C ARG A 215 12.88 -1.18 -16.11
N ASP A 216 11.72 -0.88 -15.52
CA ASP A 216 10.51 -1.65 -15.75
C ASP A 216 9.93 -1.31 -17.14
N ALA A 217 9.98 -0.04 -17.56
CA ALA A 217 9.63 0.40 -18.91
C ALA A 217 10.49 -0.27 -20.01
N GLU A 218 11.81 -0.29 -19.82
CA GLU A 218 12.74 -0.96 -20.74
C GLU A 218 12.50 -2.47 -20.80
N SER A 219 12.17 -3.09 -19.66
CA SER A 219 11.83 -4.52 -19.59
C SER A 219 10.51 -4.84 -20.30
N MET A 220 9.50 -3.96 -20.16
CA MET A 220 8.23 -4.09 -20.89
C MET A 220 8.43 -3.96 -22.40
N LEU A 221 9.25 -3.00 -22.85
CA LEU A 221 9.59 -2.86 -24.27
C LEU A 221 10.28 -4.11 -24.82
N ASP A 222 11.25 -4.66 -24.07
CA ASP A 222 11.96 -5.90 -24.43
C ASP A 222 10.99 -7.09 -24.61
N GLN A 223 10.03 -7.23 -23.70
CA GLN A 223 8.98 -8.26 -23.78
C GLN A 223 8.05 -8.06 -24.97
N LEU A 224 7.68 -6.82 -25.29
CA LEU A 224 6.84 -6.51 -26.45
C LEU A 224 7.55 -6.82 -27.77
N VAL A 225 8.85 -6.56 -27.86
CA VAL A 225 9.65 -6.94 -29.04
C VAL A 225 9.64 -8.46 -29.23
N ALA A 226 9.72 -9.23 -28.14
CA ALA A 226 9.65 -10.69 -28.22
C ALA A 226 8.26 -11.21 -28.67
N PHE A 227 7.18 -10.47 -28.40
CA PHE A 227 5.80 -10.87 -28.73
C PHE A 227 5.32 -10.36 -30.10
N CYS A 228 5.50 -9.07 -30.39
CA CYS A 228 5.00 -8.40 -31.59
C CYS A 228 6.02 -8.29 -32.73
N GLY A 229 7.31 -8.50 -32.45
CA GLY A 229 8.39 -8.27 -33.39
C GLY A 229 8.74 -6.78 -33.52
N GLU A 230 8.84 -6.27 -34.75
CA GLU A 230 9.39 -4.94 -35.04
C GLU A 230 8.38 -3.79 -34.89
N LYS A 231 7.08 -4.07 -34.99
CA LYS A 231 6.02 -3.05 -34.90
C LYS A 231 5.22 -3.23 -33.62
N ILE A 232 5.18 -2.18 -32.80
CA ILE A 232 4.50 -2.19 -31.50
C ILE A 232 3.46 -1.07 -31.50
N THR A 233 2.19 -1.46 -31.40
CA THR A 233 1.04 -0.56 -31.35
C THR A 233 0.45 -0.49 -29.94
N GLU A 234 -0.37 0.54 -29.65
CA GLU A 234 -0.98 0.67 -28.31
C GLU A 234 -1.85 -0.54 -27.92
N PRO A 235 -2.73 -1.07 -28.79
CA PRO A 235 -3.52 -2.27 -28.47
C PRO A 235 -2.66 -3.47 -28.06
N ASP A 236 -1.47 -3.64 -28.66
CA ASP A 236 -0.56 -4.72 -28.31
C ASP A 236 -0.08 -4.58 -26.86
N VAL A 237 0.31 -3.36 -26.45
CA VAL A 237 0.73 -3.07 -25.07
C VAL A 237 -0.40 -3.38 -24.09
N LEU A 238 -1.60 -2.91 -24.40
CA LEU A 238 -2.77 -3.09 -23.54
C LEU A 238 -3.14 -4.57 -23.39
N ASN A 239 -3.00 -5.38 -24.44
CA ASN A 239 -3.35 -6.79 -24.41
C ASN A 239 -2.28 -7.64 -23.73
N VAL A 240 -1.00 -7.39 -24.02
CA VAL A 240 0.12 -8.15 -23.44
C VAL A 240 0.22 -7.98 -21.93
N PHE A 241 0.03 -6.75 -21.44
CA PHE A 241 0.15 -6.45 -20.01
C PHE A 241 -1.18 -6.41 -19.26
N GLY A 242 -2.30 -6.67 -19.95
CA GLY A 242 -3.62 -6.57 -19.34
C GLY A 242 -3.96 -5.15 -18.88
N PHE A 243 -3.35 -4.12 -19.48
CA PHE A 243 -3.65 -2.73 -19.16
C PHE A 243 -4.94 -2.27 -19.80
N THR A 244 -5.55 -1.30 -19.15
CA THR A 244 -6.77 -0.64 -19.59
C THR A 244 -6.42 0.60 -20.43
N SER A 245 -7.19 0.87 -21.48
CA SER A 245 -7.04 2.11 -22.24
C SER A 245 -7.51 3.32 -21.43
N GLN A 246 -6.92 4.48 -21.68
CA GLN A 246 -7.31 5.71 -20.99
C GLN A 246 -8.78 6.07 -21.24
N GLN A 247 -9.28 5.84 -22.46
CA GLN A 247 -10.68 6.02 -22.81
C GLN A 247 -11.63 5.14 -21.98
N MET A 248 -11.26 3.88 -21.73
CA MET A 248 -12.08 2.99 -20.91
C MET A 248 -12.20 3.53 -19.47
N VAL A 249 -11.10 4.03 -18.87
CA VAL A 249 -11.13 4.63 -17.53
C VAL A 249 -12.02 5.87 -17.50
N ILE A 250 -11.92 6.73 -18.51
CA ILE A 250 -12.78 7.91 -18.68
C ILE A 250 -14.26 7.52 -18.74
N ASP A 251 -14.60 6.53 -19.57
CA ASP A 251 -15.97 6.07 -19.76
C ASP A 251 -16.51 5.38 -18.49
N PHE A 252 -15.68 4.58 -17.82
CA PHE A 252 -16.03 3.88 -16.60
C PHE A 252 -16.31 4.85 -15.45
N VAL A 253 -15.43 5.83 -15.22
CA VAL A 253 -15.66 6.88 -14.22
C VAL A 253 -16.87 7.74 -14.60
N GLY A 254 -17.03 8.08 -15.89
CA GLY A 254 -18.19 8.83 -16.37
C GLY A 254 -19.53 8.15 -16.08
N ARG A 255 -19.61 6.81 -16.17
CA ARG A 255 -20.80 6.03 -15.79
C ARG A 255 -21.05 6.04 -14.28
N ILE A 256 -19.98 5.93 -13.49
CA ILE A 256 -20.06 6.01 -12.02
C ILE A 256 -20.59 7.38 -11.59
N LEU A 257 -20.03 8.47 -12.12
CA LEU A 257 -20.44 9.83 -11.80
C LEU A 257 -21.89 10.15 -12.21
N ARG A 258 -22.41 9.48 -13.25
CA ARG A 258 -23.81 9.63 -13.69
C ARG A 258 -24.79 8.69 -12.98
N GLY A 259 -24.30 7.85 -12.05
CA GLY A 259 -25.13 6.89 -11.30
C GLY A 259 -25.57 5.66 -12.12
N GLU A 260 -24.95 5.40 -13.26
CA GLU A 260 -25.32 4.34 -14.19
C GLU A 260 -24.76 2.97 -13.73
N THR A 261 -25.32 2.43 -12.64
CA THR A 261 -24.78 1.22 -11.96
C THR A 261 -24.68 0.00 -12.87
N ALA A 262 -25.75 -0.32 -13.61
CA ALA A 262 -25.77 -1.50 -14.48
C ALA A 262 -24.71 -1.41 -15.59
N ASP A 263 -24.58 -0.24 -16.19
CA ASP A 263 -23.64 0.08 -17.26
C ASP A 263 -22.18 0.09 -16.79
N ALA A 264 -21.92 0.56 -15.57
CA ALA A 264 -20.59 0.51 -14.96
C ALA A 264 -20.18 -0.94 -14.63
N LEU A 265 -21.08 -1.73 -14.06
CA LEU A 265 -20.83 -3.14 -13.75
C LEU A 265 -20.65 -3.99 -15.01
N ALA A 266 -21.39 -3.71 -16.08
CA ALA A 266 -21.21 -4.37 -17.37
C ALA A 266 -19.81 -4.11 -17.95
N LEU A 267 -19.34 -2.86 -17.96
CA LEU A 267 -17.97 -2.55 -18.37
C LEU A 267 -16.93 -3.26 -17.52
N LEU A 268 -17.10 -3.27 -16.20
CA LEU A 268 -16.16 -3.95 -15.30
C LEU A 268 -16.13 -5.46 -15.59
N HIS A 269 -17.29 -6.07 -15.85
CA HIS A 269 -17.41 -7.47 -16.24
C HIS A 269 -16.64 -7.75 -17.53
N ASP A 270 -16.88 -6.98 -18.59
CA ASP A 270 -16.24 -7.15 -19.89
C ASP A 270 -14.71 -7.05 -19.80
N GLN A 271 -14.22 -6.17 -18.95
CA GLN A 271 -12.78 -5.94 -18.78
C GLN A 271 -12.12 -7.07 -17.98
N CYS A 272 -12.87 -7.66 -17.04
CA CYS A 272 -12.44 -8.88 -16.36
C CYS A 272 -12.40 -10.09 -17.32
N GLU A 273 -13.41 -10.25 -18.18
CA GLU A 273 -13.43 -11.33 -19.18
C GLU A 273 -12.35 -11.14 -20.26
N ALA A 274 -12.01 -9.90 -20.58
CA ALA A 274 -10.89 -9.56 -21.46
C ALA A 274 -9.50 -9.76 -20.80
N GLY A 275 -9.44 -10.26 -19.56
CA GLY A 275 -8.20 -10.59 -18.86
C GLY A 275 -7.40 -9.37 -18.37
N LYS A 276 -8.05 -8.20 -18.21
CA LYS A 276 -7.39 -6.99 -17.71
C LYS A 276 -7.08 -7.09 -16.22
N ASP A 277 -6.04 -6.39 -15.78
CA ASP A 277 -5.66 -6.36 -14.37
C ASP A 277 -6.62 -5.46 -13.57
N MET A 278 -7.46 -6.08 -12.74
CA MET A 278 -8.43 -5.39 -11.89
C MET A 278 -7.79 -4.49 -10.83
N MET A 279 -6.60 -4.84 -10.32
CA MET A 279 -5.88 -3.96 -9.39
C MET A 279 -5.41 -2.71 -10.13
N LYS A 280 -4.87 -2.88 -11.33
CA LYS A 280 -4.40 -1.76 -12.14
C LYS A 280 -5.56 -0.83 -12.51
N LEU A 281 -6.70 -1.38 -12.93
CA LEU A 281 -7.90 -0.60 -13.18
C LEU A 281 -8.40 0.16 -11.96
N MET A 282 -8.34 -0.44 -10.76
CA MET A 282 -8.67 0.25 -9.50
C MET A 282 -7.72 1.43 -9.26
N SER A 283 -6.40 1.22 -9.36
CA SER A 283 -5.41 2.28 -9.19
C SER A 283 -5.56 3.39 -10.23
N ASP A 284 -5.84 3.05 -11.49
CA ASP A 284 -6.06 4.01 -12.57
C ASP A 284 -7.36 4.80 -12.37
N THR A 285 -8.41 4.17 -11.81
CA THR A 285 -9.66 4.84 -11.42
C THR A 285 -9.41 5.88 -10.32
N ILE A 286 -8.66 5.51 -9.27
CA ILE A 286 -8.30 6.42 -8.18
C ILE A 286 -7.45 7.59 -8.70
N ALA A 287 -6.45 7.29 -9.56
CA ALA A 287 -5.62 8.32 -10.17
C ALA A 287 -6.43 9.30 -11.01
N TYR A 288 -7.38 8.78 -11.82
CA TYR A 288 -8.28 9.61 -12.61
C TYR A 288 -9.17 10.53 -11.75
N LEU A 289 -9.78 10.01 -10.68
CA LEU A 289 -10.58 10.81 -9.75
C LEU A 289 -9.76 11.89 -9.05
N ARG A 290 -8.52 11.58 -8.66
CA ARG A 290 -7.58 12.57 -8.11
C ARG A 290 -7.25 13.66 -9.14
N ASP A 291 -6.97 13.29 -10.38
CA ASP A 291 -6.63 14.25 -11.43
C ASP A 291 -7.84 15.15 -11.75
N LEU A 292 -9.05 14.60 -11.73
CA LEU A 292 -10.30 15.36 -11.83
C LEU A 292 -10.45 16.37 -10.69
N LEU A 293 -10.14 15.97 -9.44
CA LEU A 293 -10.17 16.84 -8.26
C LEU A 293 -9.16 17.99 -8.40
N VAL A 294 -7.92 17.68 -8.79
CA VAL A 294 -6.87 18.67 -9.00
C VAL A 294 -7.27 19.64 -10.11
N PHE A 295 -7.83 19.15 -11.21
CA PHE A 295 -8.33 19.98 -12.30
C PHE A 295 -9.43 20.95 -11.82
N LYS A 296 -10.36 20.48 -10.99
CA LYS A 296 -11.44 21.31 -10.42
C LYS A 296 -10.92 22.44 -9.54
N VAL A 297 -9.87 22.19 -8.75
CA VAL A 297 -9.25 23.20 -7.87
C VAL A 297 -8.32 24.14 -8.65
N LYS A 298 -7.56 23.59 -9.60
CA LYS A 298 -6.60 24.34 -10.41
C LYS A 298 -6.52 23.75 -11.83
N PRO A 299 -7.26 24.32 -12.80
CA PRO A 299 -7.32 23.82 -14.18
C PRO A 299 -5.95 23.72 -14.88
N ASP A 300 -5.03 24.62 -14.54
CA ASP A 300 -3.70 24.70 -15.17
C ASP A 300 -2.69 23.67 -14.62
N ALA A 301 -2.98 23.02 -13.49
CA ALA A 301 -2.03 22.17 -12.77
C ALA A 301 -1.60 20.92 -13.55
N LEU A 302 -2.46 20.41 -14.44
CA LEU A 302 -2.27 19.17 -15.19
C LEU A 302 -1.97 19.39 -16.68
N SER A 303 -1.65 20.63 -17.07
CA SER A 303 -1.47 21.04 -18.47
C SER A 303 -0.35 20.30 -19.21
N ASP A 304 0.68 19.82 -18.51
CA ASP A 304 1.80 19.06 -19.10
C ASP A 304 1.58 17.53 -19.13
N GLU A 305 0.62 17.02 -18.34
CA GLU A 305 0.40 15.59 -18.13
C GLU A 305 -0.87 15.07 -18.81
N ALA A 306 -1.91 15.91 -18.96
CA ALA A 306 -3.20 15.52 -19.52
C ALA A 306 -3.24 15.63 -21.06
N SER A 307 -3.66 14.55 -21.73
CA SER A 307 -3.98 14.56 -23.17
C SER A 307 -5.17 15.47 -23.48
N ALA A 308 -5.33 15.88 -24.74
CA ALA A 308 -6.45 16.71 -25.18
C ALA A 308 -7.82 16.05 -24.88
N GLU A 309 -7.90 14.73 -25.06
CA GLU A 309 -9.08 13.91 -24.76
C GLU A 309 -9.41 13.91 -23.26
N MET A 310 -8.40 13.73 -22.39
CA MET A 310 -8.58 13.79 -20.94
C MET A 310 -9.07 15.16 -20.47
N ARG A 311 -8.57 16.24 -21.06
CA ARG A 311 -9.03 17.61 -20.74
C ARG A 311 -10.49 17.82 -21.15
N ALA A 312 -10.90 17.28 -22.31
CA ALA A 312 -12.30 17.35 -22.73
C ALA A 312 -13.20 16.60 -21.73
N ALA A 313 -12.80 15.37 -21.34
CA ALA A 313 -13.51 14.58 -20.34
C ALA A 313 -13.58 15.28 -18.97
N PHE A 314 -12.49 15.90 -18.50
CA PHE A 314 -12.49 16.66 -17.25
C PHE A 314 -13.44 17.86 -17.28
N ASN A 315 -13.52 18.60 -18.39
CA ASN A 315 -14.46 19.70 -18.53
C ASN A 315 -15.93 19.24 -18.48
N GLU A 316 -16.22 18.04 -18.98
CA GLU A 316 -17.56 17.45 -18.93
C GLU A 316 -17.89 16.88 -17.55
N GLN A 317 -16.93 16.22 -16.90
CA GLN A 317 -17.16 15.45 -15.68
C GLN A 317 -16.97 16.25 -14.39
N ALA A 318 -16.09 17.26 -14.36
CA ALA A 318 -15.85 18.09 -13.19
C ALA A 318 -17.10 18.82 -12.64
N PRO A 319 -18.03 19.33 -13.47
CA PRO A 319 -19.25 19.98 -12.97
C PRO A 319 -20.33 18.99 -12.49
N LEU A 320 -20.18 17.68 -12.73
CA LEU A 320 -21.19 16.69 -12.33
C LEU A 320 -21.23 16.46 -10.81
N LEU A 321 -20.15 16.78 -10.11
CA LEU A 321 -19.98 16.41 -8.71
C LEU A 321 -19.38 17.52 -7.86
N GLU A 322 -19.87 17.66 -6.64
CA GLU A 322 -19.25 18.53 -5.63
C GLU A 322 -17.90 18.00 -5.14
N THR A 323 -17.04 18.92 -4.69
CA THR A 323 -15.65 18.60 -4.33
C THR A 323 -15.58 17.61 -3.16
N ASP A 324 -16.47 17.77 -2.17
CA ASP A 324 -16.52 16.88 -1.00
C ASP A 324 -16.93 15.46 -1.37
N ARG A 325 -17.88 15.31 -2.31
CA ARG A 325 -18.30 14.00 -2.83
C ARG A 325 -17.18 13.32 -3.62
N LEU A 326 -16.37 14.09 -4.34
CA LEU A 326 -15.21 13.54 -5.06
C LEU A 326 -14.14 13.02 -4.09
N LEU A 327 -13.91 13.72 -2.98
CA LEU A 327 -13.04 13.25 -1.90
C LEU A 327 -13.55 11.95 -1.27
N GLU A 328 -14.85 11.89 -0.95
CA GLU A 328 -15.48 10.66 -0.42
C GLU A 328 -15.32 9.47 -1.38
N LEU A 329 -15.50 9.70 -2.69
CA LEU A 329 -15.28 8.64 -3.70
C LEU A 329 -13.84 8.14 -3.70
N ILE A 330 -12.86 9.05 -3.68
CA ILE A 330 -11.43 8.70 -3.66
C ILE A 330 -11.12 7.84 -2.43
N ASP A 331 -11.60 8.24 -1.25
CA ASP A 331 -11.40 7.49 0.00
C ASP A 331 -12.05 6.11 -0.05
N GLN A 332 -13.24 5.98 -0.63
CA GLN A 332 -13.93 4.71 -0.79
C GLN A 332 -13.18 3.74 -1.71
N PHE A 333 -12.71 4.22 -2.87
CA PHE A 333 -11.92 3.40 -3.79
C PHE A 333 -10.55 3.05 -3.20
N ALA A 334 -9.87 3.99 -2.53
CA ALA A 334 -8.59 3.71 -1.86
C ALA A 334 -8.75 2.66 -0.73
N ALA A 335 -9.83 2.76 0.06
CA ALA A 335 -10.14 1.75 1.07
C ALA A 335 -10.47 0.38 0.45
N ALA A 336 -11.12 0.36 -0.72
CA ALA A 336 -11.38 -0.87 -1.46
C ALA A 336 -10.10 -1.48 -2.04
N GLU A 337 -9.21 -0.68 -2.62
CA GLU A 337 -7.91 -1.10 -3.15
C GLU A 337 -7.07 -1.82 -2.08
N GLY A 338 -7.01 -1.25 -0.87
CA GLY A 338 -6.31 -1.88 0.27
C GLY A 338 -6.87 -3.26 0.64
N ARG A 339 -8.19 -3.46 0.52
CA ARG A 339 -8.85 -4.77 0.75
C ARG A 339 -8.63 -5.74 -0.42
N MET A 340 -8.68 -5.22 -1.65
CA MET A 340 -8.48 -6.02 -2.88
C MET A 340 -7.09 -6.65 -2.96
N LYS A 341 -6.07 -5.99 -2.41
CA LYS A 341 -4.69 -6.48 -2.41
C LYS A 341 -4.54 -7.91 -1.86
N TRP A 342 -5.33 -8.28 -0.86
CA TRP A 342 -5.28 -9.59 -0.19
C TRP A 342 -6.51 -10.46 -0.48
N ALA A 343 -7.40 -10.01 -1.35
CA ALA A 343 -8.65 -10.70 -1.61
C ALA A 343 -8.49 -11.80 -2.67
N PRO A 344 -9.13 -12.96 -2.48
CA PRO A 344 -9.12 -14.03 -3.48
C PRO A 344 -9.93 -13.66 -4.73
N ASN A 345 -11.02 -12.91 -4.59
CA ASN A 345 -11.86 -12.46 -5.70
C ASN A 345 -11.85 -10.93 -5.83
N LYS A 346 -10.85 -10.42 -6.55
CA LYS A 346 -10.68 -8.97 -6.79
C LYS A 346 -11.88 -8.35 -7.51
N LYS A 347 -12.49 -9.06 -8.47
CA LYS A 347 -13.66 -8.60 -9.22
C LYS A 347 -14.82 -8.25 -8.29
N LEU A 348 -15.19 -9.17 -7.40
CA LEU A 348 -16.28 -8.96 -6.45
C LEU A 348 -16.06 -7.72 -5.58
N HIS A 349 -14.84 -7.51 -5.08
CA HIS A 349 -14.53 -6.35 -4.25
C HIS A 349 -14.64 -5.03 -5.03
N PHE A 350 -14.24 -5.05 -6.30
CA PHE A 350 -14.39 -3.88 -7.17
C PHE A 350 -15.87 -3.61 -7.49
N GLU A 351 -16.65 -4.64 -7.85
CA GLU A 351 -18.10 -4.50 -8.07
C GLU A 351 -18.81 -3.90 -6.85
N VAL A 352 -18.50 -4.40 -5.64
CA VAL A 352 -19.04 -3.86 -4.39
C VAL A 352 -18.60 -2.42 -4.14
N ALA A 353 -17.35 -2.06 -4.49
CA ALA A 353 -16.86 -0.69 -4.37
C ALA A 353 -17.62 0.26 -5.31
N VAL A 354 -17.85 -0.14 -6.56
CA VAL A 354 -18.62 0.63 -7.54
C VAL A 354 -20.06 0.85 -7.07
N ILE A 355 -20.73 -0.20 -6.58
CA ILE A 355 -22.10 -0.09 -6.07
C ILE A 355 -22.16 0.88 -4.88
N ARG A 356 -21.21 0.76 -3.94
CA ARG A 356 -21.15 1.65 -2.77
C ARG A 356 -20.85 3.10 -3.16
N ALA A 357 -19.95 3.31 -4.12
CA ALA A 357 -19.63 4.62 -4.64
C ALA A 357 -20.88 5.31 -5.20
N ILE A 358 -21.60 4.65 -6.11
CA ILE A 358 -22.83 5.20 -6.71
C ILE A 358 -23.91 5.45 -5.65
N GLN A 359 -24.11 4.51 -4.72
CA GLN A 359 -25.07 4.71 -3.61
C GLN A 359 -24.72 5.91 -2.73
N THR A 360 -23.43 6.23 -2.57
CA THR A 360 -23.00 7.41 -1.81
C THR A 360 -23.31 8.70 -2.56
N LEU A 361 -23.21 8.68 -3.89
CA LEU A 361 -23.58 9.82 -4.74
C LEU A 361 -25.09 10.12 -4.69
N ASP A 362 -25.92 9.08 -4.61
CA ASP A 362 -27.38 9.20 -4.52
C ASP A 362 -27.87 9.60 -3.10
N GLN A 363 -27.02 9.58 -2.08
CA GLN A 363 -27.42 9.98 -0.73
C GLN A 363 -27.58 11.51 -0.69
N THR A 364 -28.80 11.98 -0.41
CA THR A 364 -29.05 13.40 -0.09
C THR A 364 -28.14 13.84 1.05
N THR A 365 -27.47 14.97 0.88
CA THR A 365 -26.64 15.56 1.94
C THR A 365 -27.53 16.02 3.10
N LEU A 366 -26.99 16.08 4.31
CA LEU A 366 -27.73 16.62 5.46
C LEU A 366 -28.17 18.06 5.19
N ASP A 367 -27.37 18.82 4.45
CA ASP A 367 -27.66 20.19 4.04
C ASP A 367 -28.84 20.26 3.07
N GLU A 368 -28.94 19.37 2.09
CA GLU A 368 -30.12 19.26 1.22
C GLU A 368 -31.38 18.85 1.99
N VAL A 369 -31.25 17.99 3.00
CA VAL A 369 -32.38 17.62 3.87
C VAL A 369 -32.79 18.82 4.73
N ILE A 370 -31.86 19.60 5.25
CA ILE A 370 -32.13 20.82 6.03
C ILE A 370 -32.74 21.92 5.14
N GLU A 371 -32.24 22.11 3.92
CA GLU A 371 -32.83 23.04 2.95
C GLU A 371 -34.24 22.62 2.53
N ASN A 372 -34.47 21.33 2.28
CA ASN A 372 -35.81 20.81 1.98
C ASN A 372 -36.75 20.94 3.18
N LEU A 373 -36.28 20.72 4.41
CA LEU A 373 -37.06 20.91 5.63
C LEU A 373 -37.39 22.40 5.86
N ASN A 374 -36.45 23.31 5.59
CA ASN A 374 -36.69 24.76 5.66
C ASN A 374 -37.65 25.22 4.56
N ALA A 375 -37.53 24.70 3.34
CA ALA A 375 -38.44 25.00 2.23
C ALA A 375 -39.87 24.51 2.51
N LEU A 376 -40.01 23.33 3.12
CA LEU A 376 -41.29 22.77 3.58
C LEU A 376 -41.88 23.58 4.74
N ARG A 377 -41.06 24.07 5.67
CA ARG A 377 -41.48 24.95 6.78
C ARG A 377 -41.99 26.30 6.27
N ASP A 378 -41.36 26.84 5.24
CA ASP A 378 -41.69 28.16 4.68
C ASP A 378 -42.80 28.09 3.60
N GLY A 379 -43.48 26.95 3.47
CA GLY A 379 -44.68 26.79 2.64
C GLY A 379 -44.43 26.76 1.13
N LYS A 380 -43.18 26.56 0.69
CA LYS A 380 -42.85 26.36 -0.72
C LYS A 380 -42.81 24.87 -1.05
N THR A 381 -43.30 24.51 -2.23
CA THR A 381 -43.21 23.14 -2.76
C THR A 381 -41.75 22.70 -2.80
N ALA A 382 -41.43 21.61 -2.08
CA ALA A 382 -40.13 20.97 -2.09
C ALA A 382 -39.66 20.73 -3.54
N VAL A 383 -38.41 21.10 -3.84
CA VAL A 383 -37.80 20.76 -5.12
C VAL A 383 -37.56 19.26 -5.09
N ALA A 384 -38.26 18.53 -5.96
CA ALA A 384 -38.07 17.09 -6.10
C ALA A 384 -36.64 16.83 -6.61
N GLY A 385 -35.75 16.43 -5.68
CA GLY A 385 -34.50 15.76 -6.03
C GLY A 385 -34.82 14.54 -6.90
N ARG A 386 -34.05 14.35 -7.98
CA ARG A 386 -34.18 13.22 -8.91
C ARG A 386 -34.05 11.91 -8.14
N GLY A 387 -35.18 11.29 -7.80
CA GLY A 387 -35.25 9.92 -7.34
C GLY A 387 -35.24 8.93 -8.52
N PRO A 388 -34.76 7.68 -8.34
CA PRO A 388 -34.56 6.74 -9.44
C PRO A 388 -35.88 6.33 -10.10
N GLY A 389 -35.82 6.16 -11.42
CA GLY A 389 -36.94 5.81 -12.29
C GLY A 389 -37.71 4.55 -11.85
N ALA A 390 -39.03 4.68 -11.88
CA ALA A 390 -39.98 3.62 -11.59
C ALA A 390 -39.96 2.50 -12.64
N GLY A 391 -39.44 1.33 -12.26
CA GLY A 391 -39.73 0.05 -12.92
C GLY A 391 -41.02 -0.55 -12.36
N LYS A 392 -42.03 -0.74 -13.22
CA LYS A 392 -43.30 -1.42 -12.90
C LYS A 392 -43.10 -2.93 -12.69
N ALA A 393 -43.58 -3.46 -11.55
CA ALA A 393 -44.15 -4.81 -11.44
C ALA A 393 -45.03 -4.91 -10.17
N PRO A 394 -46.06 -5.79 -10.13
CA PRO A 394 -47.31 -5.54 -9.42
C PRO A 394 -47.35 -6.06 -7.98
N ALA A 395 -48.18 -5.37 -7.19
CA ALA A 395 -48.49 -5.69 -5.81
C ALA A 395 -49.38 -6.93 -5.68
N THR A 396 -48.98 -7.86 -4.80
CA THR A 396 -49.88 -8.82 -4.17
C THR A 396 -50.09 -8.48 -2.71
N ASN A 397 -51.37 -8.44 -2.38
CA ASN A 397 -52.05 -7.98 -1.19
C ASN A 397 -51.93 -8.98 -0.04
N VAL A 398 -51.47 -8.56 1.14
CA VAL A 398 -51.79 -9.24 2.41
C VAL A 398 -52.09 -8.19 3.48
N LYS A 399 -53.34 -8.24 3.97
CA LYS A 399 -53.89 -7.43 5.06
C LYS A 399 -53.27 -7.79 6.42
N PRO A 400 -53.24 -6.86 7.39
CA PRO A 400 -52.69 -7.05 8.72
C PRO A 400 -53.75 -7.60 9.69
N ALA A 401 -53.31 -8.40 10.67
CA ALA A 401 -54.13 -8.78 11.81
C ALA A 401 -53.34 -8.57 13.12
N GLY A 402 -53.77 -7.56 13.87
CA GLY A 402 -54.20 -7.74 15.25
C GLY A 402 -53.15 -8.12 16.29
N THR A 403 -52.73 -7.10 17.04
CA THR A 403 -52.23 -7.16 18.42
C THR A 403 -53.08 -8.04 19.34
N SER A 404 -52.41 -8.79 20.22
CA SER A 404 -52.94 -9.09 21.55
C SER A 404 -51.83 -8.98 22.59
N ASP A 405 -52.02 -8.01 23.47
CA ASP A 405 -51.36 -7.83 24.76
C ASP A 405 -51.80 -8.95 25.73
N ALA A 406 -50.88 -9.49 26.52
CA ALA A 406 -51.20 -10.30 27.70
C ALA A 406 -49.97 -10.37 28.63
N GLY A 407 -50.14 -9.80 29.82
CA GLY A 407 -49.08 -9.65 30.80
C GLY A 407 -48.62 -10.96 31.48
N SER A 408 -47.37 -10.90 31.93
CA SER A 408 -46.83 -11.38 33.21
C SER A 408 -47.27 -12.74 33.77
N LYS A 409 -46.29 -13.64 33.91
CA LYS A 409 -46.15 -14.53 35.08
C LYS A 409 -44.72 -14.45 35.66
N PRO A 410 -44.54 -14.61 36.98
CA PRO A 410 -43.32 -14.25 37.71
C PRO A 410 -42.24 -15.32 37.67
N ASP A 411 -41.04 -14.87 38.01
CA ASP A 411 -39.74 -15.55 38.07
C ASP A 411 -39.74 -16.99 38.60
N ALA A 412 -39.09 -17.88 37.83
CA ALA A 412 -38.19 -18.85 38.42
C ALA A 412 -36.79 -18.20 38.46
N PRO A 413 -36.06 -18.21 39.59
CA PRO A 413 -34.74 -17.59 39.66
C PRO A 413 -33.81 -18.28 38.66
N ILE A 414 -33.53 -17.61 37.54
CA ILE A 414 -32.55 -18.08 36.57
C ILE A 414 -31.20 -17.95 37.26
N ASN A 415 -30.61 -19.09 37.62
CA ASN A 415 -29.28 -19.11 38.20
C ASN A 415 -28.26 -18.83 37.08
N VAL A 416 -28.03 -17.54 36.79
CA VAL A 416 -27.17 -17.03 35.71
C VAL A 416 -25.77 -17.65 35.78
N ASN A 417 -25.27 -17.89 36.99
CA ASN A 417 -23.98 -18.54 37.24
C ASN A 417 -23.96 -19.99 36.73
N GLU A 418 -25.01 -20.77 36.98
CA GLU A 418 -25.06 -22.18 36.57
C GLU A 418 -25.18 -22.35 35.05
N ILE A 419 -25.89 -21.43 34.39
CA ILE A 419 -25.96 -21.38 32.91
C ILE A 419 -24.60 -20.99 32.34
N TRP A 420 -23.93 -20.00 32.95
CA TRP A 420 -22.61 -19.55 32.50
C TRP A 420 -21.53 -20.63 32.68
N ASP A 421 -21.57 -21.39 33.78
CA ASP A 421 -20.63 -22.49 34.01
C ASP A 421 -20.79 -23.62 32.96
N LYS A 422 -22.03 -23.92 32.56
CA LYS A 422 -22.31 -24.87 31.46
C LYS A 422 -21.80 -24.35 30.12
N VAL A 423 -21.95 -23.04 29.85
CA VAL A 423 -21.41 -22.37 28.66
C VAL A 423 -19.89 -22.47 28.61
N VAL A 424 -19.20 -22.18 29.71
CA VAL A 424 -17.73 -22.28 29.81
C VAL A 424 -17.25 -23.72 29.55
N ALA A 425 -17.95 -24.72 30.11
CA ALA A 425 -17.62 -26.14 29.91
C ALA A 425 -17.80 -26.59 28.45
N GLU A 426 -18.90 -26.20 27.80
CA GLU A 426 -19.22 -26.57 26.41
C GLU A 426 -18.25 -25.91 25.41
N ILE A 427 -17.83 -24.66 25.68
CA ILE A 427 -16.88 -23.91 24.84
C ILE A 427 -15.49 -24.55 24.85
N GLY A 428 -15.06 -25.08 26.00
CA GLY A 428 -13.79 -25.80 26.11
C GLY A 428 -13.69 -26.97 25.12
N THR A 429 -14.82 -27.58 24.76
CA THR A 429 -14.90 -28.70 23.82
C THR A 429 -15.01 -28.25 22.37
N ARG A 430 -15.74 -27.15 22.08
CA ARG A 430 -16.00 -26.68 20.70
C ARG A 430 -14.96 -25.70 20.18
N ARG A 431 -14.36 -24.83 21.02
CA ARG A 431 -13.35 -23.82 20.64
C ARG A 431 -12.34 -23.55 21.78
N PRO A 432 -11.22 -24.31 21.84
CA PRO A 432 -10.22 -24.18 22.90
C PRO A 432 -9.59 -22.79 23.03
N PHE A 433 -9.45 -22.05 21.93
CA PHE A 433 -8.82 -20.73 21.90
C PHE A 433 -9.59 -19.63 22.64
N ILE A 434 -10.92 -19.74 22.75
CA ILE A 434 -11.77 -18.71 23.36
C ILE A 434 -11.98 -18.98 24.86
N LYS A 435 -11.69 -20.20 25.31
CA LYS A 435 -11.87 -20.66 26.70
C LYS A 435 -11.19 -19.72 27.71
N ASN A 436 -9.92 -19.41 27.50
CA ASN A 436 -9.13 -18.56 28.40
C ASN A 436 -9.71 -17.14 28.54
N TRP A 437 -10.40 -16.64 27.52
CA TRP A 437 -11.02 -15.31 27.56
C TRP A 437 -12.37 -15.32 28.28
N ILE A 438 -13.08 -16.45 28.25
CA ILE A 438 -14.41 -16.60 28.84
C ILE A 438 -14.34 -17.02 30.31
N GLU A 439 -13.31 -17.74 30.73
CA GLU A 439 -13.09 -18.07 32.15
C GLU A 439 -12.90 -16.82 33.01
N GLU A 440 -12.31 -15.77 32.44
CA GLU A 440 -12.10 -14.46 33.04
C GLU A 440 -13.37 -13.58 33.06
N ALA A 441 -14.44 -14.01 32.40
CA ALA A 441 -15.68 -13.27 32.32
C ALA A 441 -16.59 -13.55 33.54
N HIS A 442 -17.21 -12.50 34.07
CA HIS A 442 -18.12 -12.58 35.22
C HIS A 442 -19.57 -12.36 34.78
N PRO A 443 -20.49 -13.33 34.97
CA PRO A 443 -21.91 -13.09 34.73
C PRO A 443 -22.43 -12.05 35.74
N LEU A 444 -22.97 -10.93 35.24
CA LEU A 444 -23.50 -9.83 36.05
C LEU A 444 -25.00 -9.94 36.30
N GLY A 445 -25.71 -10.66 35.42
CA GLY A 445 -27.14 -10.89 35.52
C GLY A 445 -27.80 -11.01 34.15
N ALA A 446 -29.11 -11.22 34.16
CA ALA A 446 -29.94 -11.23 32.97
C ALA A 446 -31.07 -10.22 33.14
N ASN A 447 -31.20 -9.28 32.20
CA ASN A 447 -32.27 -8.28 32.20
C ASN A 447 -33.08 -8.36 30.90
N GLY A 448 -34.30 -8.91 31.00
CA GLY A 448 -35.17 -9.17 29.86
C GLY A 448 -34.52 -10.16 28.88
N ARG A 449 -34.19 -9.68 27.67
CA ARG A 449 -33.50 -10.47 26.63
C ARG A 449 -31.98 -10.31 26.64
N ASN A 450 -31.43 -9.48 27.53
CA ASN A 450 -29.99 -9.21 27.61
C ASN A 450 -29.32 -10.10 28.66
N PHE A 451 -28.28 -10.80 28.27
CA PHE A 451 -27.38 -11.52 29.17
C PHE A 451 -26.13 -10.67 29.38
N GLU A 452 -25.92 -10.16 30.60
CA GLU A 452 -24.86 -9.21 30.91
C GLU A 452 -23.63 -9.92 31.47
N VAL A 453 -22.49 -9.67 30.82
CA VAL A 453 -21.19 -10.24 31.18
C VAL A 453 -20.20 -9.11 31.42
N GLY A 454 -19.58 -9.15 32.59
CA GLY A 454 -18.64 -8.16 33.09
C GLY A 454 -17.18 -8.60 32.97
N PHE A 455 -16.31 -7.66 32.63
CA PHE A 455 -14.86 -7.81 32.71
C PHE A 455 -14.25 -6.79 33.67
N SER A 456 -13.12 -7.15 34.28
CA SER A 456 -12.30 -6.20 35.06
C SER A 456 -11.69 -5.12 34.14
N THR A 457 -11.34 -3.96 34.69
CA THR A 457 -10.67 -2.87 33.96
C THR A 457 -9.38 -3.29 33.28
N ASP A 458 -8.65 -4.23 33.91
CA ASP A 458 -7.37 -4.75 33.42
C ASP A 458 -7.55 -5.65 32.16
N GLN A 459 -8.79 -6.01 31.80
CA GLN A 459 -9.14 -7.01 30.79
C GLN A 459 -9.92 -6.45 29.59
N ARG A 460 -9.86 -5.13 29.37
CA ARG A 460 -10.55 -4.45 28.26
C ARG A 460 -10.24 -5.03 26.87
N MET A 461 -8.98 -5.43 26.66
CA MET A 461 -8.53 -6.02 25.39
C MET A 461 -9.16 -7.41 25.13
N VAL A 462 -9.37 -8.20 26.18
CA VAL A 462 -10.05 -9.52 26.10
C VAL A 462 -11.53 -9.34 25.73
N MET A 463 -12.18 -8.32 26.31
CA MET A 463 -13.56 -7.96 26.00
C MET A 463 -13.73 -7.54 24.53
N GLU A 464 -12.79 -6.76 23.97
CA GLU A 464 -12.84 -6.34 22.56
C GLU A 464 -12.70 -7.53 21.60
N HIS A 465 -11.84 -8.51 21.89
CA HIS A 465 -11.72 -9.73 21.10
C HIS A 465 -12.97 -10.63 21.17
N LEU A 466 -13.60 -10.73 22.35
CA LEU A 466 -14.87 -11.45 22.53
C LEU A 466 -16.07 -10.72 21.91
N SER A 467 -16.00 -9.40 21.80
CA SER A 467 -17.03 -8.56 21.17
C SER A 467 -17.02 -8.62 19.64
N SER A 468 -16.07 -9.33 19.03
CA SER A 468 -16.08 -9.57 17.59
C SER A 468 -17.36 -10.29 17.16
N ARG A 469 -17.92 -9.89 16.00
CA ARG A 469 -19.22 -10.38 15.51
C ARG A 469 -19.31 -11.91 15.47
N ALA A 470 -18.25 -12.58 15.00
CA ALA A 470 -18.20 -14.04 14.90
C ALA A 470 -18.22 -14.73 16.28
N ASN A 471 -17.60 -14.15 17.30
CA ASN A 471 -17.58 -14.72 18.65
C ASN A 471 -18.91 -14.46 19.36
N ARG A 472 -19.51 -13.28 19.16
CA ARG A 472 -20.82 -12.94 19.75
C ARG A 472 -21.94 -13.81 19.19
N GLU A 473 -22.03 -13.96 17.86
CA GLU A 473 -23.02 -14.84 17.21
C GLU A 473 -22.88 -16.30 17.69
N PHE A 474 -21.64 -16.78 17.89
CA PHE A 474 -21.38 -18.12 18.43
C PHE A 474 -21.84 -18.27 19.89
N LEU A 475 -21.54 -17.30 20.75
CA LEU A 475 -21.94 -17.35 22.16
C LEU A 475 -23.44 -17.20 22.34
N GLU A 476 -24.11 -16.38 21.55
CA GLU A 476 -25.58 -16.24 21.56
C GLU A 476 -26.25 -17.53 21.08
N ALA A 477 -25.71 -18.20 20.05
CA ALA A 477 -26.19 -19.51 19.62
C ALA A 477 -26.03 -20.60 20.70
N LEU A 478 -24.90 -20.59 21.42
CA LEU A 478 -24.62 -21.56 22.48
C LEU A 478 -25.44 -21.30 23.74
N LEU A 479 -25.68 -20.03 24.08
CA LEU A 479 -26.63 -19.63 25.13
C LEU A 479 -28.05 -20.05 24.77
N ARG A 480 -28.44 -19.99 23.50
CA ARG A 480 -29.75 -20.46 23.03
C ARG A 480 -29.88 -21.97 23.17
N GLU A 481 -28.83 -22.72 22.81
CA GLU A 481 -28.77 -24.18 22.93
C GLU A 481 -28.89 -24.64 24.39
N ILE A 482 -28.19 -23.97 25.32
CA ILE A 482 -28.13 -24.36 26.75
C ILE A 482 -29.34 -23.87 27.55
N SER A 483 -29.83 -22.66 27.29
CA SER A 483 -30.90 -22.04 28.08
C SER A 483 -32.29 -22.14 27.46
N GLY A 484 -32.38 -22.56 26.19
CA GLY A 484 -33.64 -22.63 25.45
C GLY A 484 -34.29 -21.27 25.17
N ARG A 485 -33.58 -20.16 25.39
CA ARG A 485 -34.07 -18.78 25.17
C ARG A 485 -33.10 -18.00 24.28
N ASP A 486 -33.64 -17.09 23.48
CA ASP A 486 -32.84 -16.18 22.67
C ASP A 486 -32.30 -15.03 23.53
N TRP A 487 -31.01 -15.08 23.86
CA TRP A 487 -30.31 -14.01 24.58
C TRP A 487 -29.49 -13.13 23.64
N LEU A 488 -29.46 -11.83 23.93
CA LEU A 488 -28.51 -10.87 23.37
C LEU A 488 -27.39 -10.64 24.39
N LEU A 489 -26.15 -10.90 23.99
CA LEU A 489 -25.00 -10.74 24.89
C LEU A 489 -24.60 -9.28 25.00
N LYS A 490 -24.48 -8.76 26.22
CA LYS A 490 -23.93 -7.41 26.47
C LYS A 490 -22.69 -7.52 27.33
N PHE A 491 -21.57 -7.03 26.80
CA PHE A 491 -20.31 -6.94 27.52
C PHE A 491 -20.18 -5.57 28.18
N SER A 492 -19.77 -5.54 29.44
CA SER A 492 -19.48 -4.30 30.17
C SER A 492 -18.18 -4.43 30.95
N VAL A 493 -17.50 -3.31 31.18
CA VAL A 493 -16.32 -3.24 32.04
C VAL A 493 -16.76 -2.60 33.36
N ARG A 494 -16.40 -3.20 34.50
CA ARG A 494 -16.70 -2.63 35.82
C ARG A 494 -15.44 -2.57 36.69
N GLU A 495 -15.22 -1.44 37.34
CA GLU A 495 -14.09 -1.21 38.26
C GLU A 495 -14.13 -2.09 39.52
N ASN A 496 -15.32 -2.55 39.92
CA ASN A 496 -15.52 -3.39 41.11
C ASN A 496 -15.29 -4.91 40.87
N LEU A 497 -14.82 -5.32 39.69
CA LEU A 497 -14.54 -6.73 39.37
C LEU A 497 -13.04 -7.01 39.46
N ILE A 498 -12.66 -7.94 40.34
CA ILE A 498 -11.27 -8.40 40.50
C ILE A 498 -11.02 -9.52 39.47
N SER A 499 -9.98 -9.40 38.65
CA SER A 499 -9.56 -10.45 37.71
C SER A 499 -9.34 -11.79 38.42
N LYS A 500 -9.88 -12.90 37.90
CA LYS A 500 -9.65 -14.24 38.49
C LYS A 500 -8.17 -14.64 38.47
N ALA A 501 -7.39 -14.08 37.55
CA ALA A 501 -5.93 -14.20 37.51
C ALA A 501 -5.17 -13.63 38.74
N LYS A 502 -5.81 -12.81 39.59
CA LYS A 502 -5.21 -12.25 40.83
C LYS A 502 -5.54 -13.07 42.10
N LYS A 503 -6.14 -14.27 41.99
CA LYS A 503 -6.12 -15.23 43.11
C LYS A 503 -4.73 -15.86 43.17
N ALA A 504 -3.91 -15.40 44.12
CA ALA A 504 -2.64 -16.05 44.43
C ALA A 504 -2.88 -17.55 44.74
N PRO A 505 -2.03 -18.48 44.26
CA PRO A 505 -2.11 -19.89 44.65
C PRO A 505 -2.09 -20.00 46.18
N ALA A 506 -2.83 -20.94 46.77
CA ALA A 506 -2.90 -21.13 48.23
C ALA A 506 -1.51 -21.23 48.91
N ILE A 507 -0.51 -21.74 48.19
CA ILE A 507 0.90 -21.81 48.60
C ILE A 507 1.52 -20.44 48.89
N VAL A 508 1.13 -19.39 48.17
CA VAL A 508 1.66 -18.03 48.37
C VAL A 508 1.07 -17.40 49.63
N HIS A 509 -0.18 -17.72 49.98
CA HIS A 509 -0.77 -17.28 51.25
C HIS A 509 -0.14 -17.99 52.46
N GLU A 510 0.13 -19.30 52.37
CA GLU A 510 0.88 -20.04 53.40
C GLU A 510 2.31 -19.48 53.56
N ALA A 511 2.99 -19.17 52.45
CA ALA A 511 4.33 -18.57 52.51
C ALA A 511 4.32 -17.16 53.12
N VAL A 512 3.29 -16.35 52.83
CA VAL A 512 3.15 -14.99 53.37
C VAL A 512 2.87 -15.00 54.88
N GLU A 513 2.04 -15.93 55.37
CA GLU A 513 1.84 -16.12 56.82
C GLU A 513 3.10 -16.64 57.50
N MET A 514 3.84 -17.56 56.87
CA MET A 514 5.05 -18.14 57.44
C MET A 514 6.23 -17.15 57.50
N PHE A 515 6.31 -16.20 56.56
CA PHE A 515 7.41 -15.24 56.44
C PHE A 515 7.06 -13.77 56.79
N LYS A 516 5.82 -13.48 57.21
CA LYS A 516 5.33 -12.11 57.54
C LYS A 516 5.64 -11.07 56.45
N GLY A 517 5.50 -11.44 55.18
CA GLY A 517 5.76 -10.55 54.04
C GLY A 517 4.50 -9.84 53.55
N GLU A 518 4.63 -8.62 53.00
CA GLU A 518 3.53 -7.96 52.27
C GLU A 518 3.67 -8.20 50.77
N ILE A 519 2.57 -8.58 50.10
CA ILE A 519 2.52 -8.67 48.64
C ILE A 519 2.32 -7.25 48.08
N LYS A 520 3.36 -6.65 47.49
CA LYS A 520 3.21 -5.41 46.73
C LYS A 520 2.68 -5.71 45.33
N SER A 521 1.63 -4.98 44.94
CA SER A 521 0.98 -5.03 43.63
C SER A 521 1.85 -4.43 42.53
#